data_AF-H2BQM3-F1
#
_entry.id   AF-H2BQM3-F1
#
_cell.length_a   1.000
_cell.length_b   1.000
_cell.length_c   1.000
_cell.angle_alpha   90.00
_cell.angle_beta   90.00
_cell.angle_gamma   90.00
#
_symmetry.space_group_name_H-M   'P 1'
#
loop_
_entity.id
_entity.type
_entity.pdbx_description
1 polymer ?
#
loop_
_entity_poly.entity_id
_entity_poly.type
_entity_poly.pdbx_seq_one_letter_code
_entity_poly.pdbx_strand_id
1 'polypeptide(L)' 'MNKKYGQIFNTVLIVIGGGILIYTISGEYKNRYLQILGLVVIMFGLYRATNHWVETKDDHKDENDPDNNDKTGQE' A
#
# COMPACT_ATOMS: atom_id res chain seq x y z
N MET A 1 8.77 3.13 -18.71
CA MET A 1 7.61 2.52 -18.01
C MET A 1 7.23 3.44 -16.84
N ASN A 2 6.01 3.97 -16.85
CA ASN A 2 5.62 5.11 -15.99
C ASN A 2 5.45 4.67 -14.54
N LYS A 3 6.34 5.12 -13.65
CA LYS A 3 6.41 4.74 -12.22
C LYS A 3 5.19 5.18 -11.37
N LYS A 4 4.24 5.93 -11.94
CA LYS A 4 3.07 6.48 -11.23
C LYS A 4 1.94 5.48 -10.94
N TYR A 5 1.93 4.33 -11.61
CA TYR A 5 0.81 3.39 -11.46
C TYR A 5 0.79 2.65 -10.12
N GLY A 6 1.94 2.45 -9.45
CA GLY A 6 2.02 1.65 -8.23
C GLY A 6 1.22 2.22 -7.05
N GLN A 7 1.29 3.53 -6.85
CA GLN A 7 0.69 4.22 -5.71
C GLN A 7 -0.85 4.33 -5.86
N ILE A 8 -1.33 4.58 -7.08
CA ILE A 8 -2.76 4.71 -7.39
C ILE A 8 -3.45 3.35 -7.31
N PHE A 9 -2.75 2.27 -7.67
CA PHE A 9 -3.31 0.92 -7.70
C PHE A 9 -3.72 0.43 -6.30
N ASN A 10 -2.99 0.83 -5.24
CA ASN A 10 -3.30 0.43 -3.86
C ASN A 10 -4.62 1.04 -3.37
N THR A 11 -4.81 2.33 -3.59
CA THR A 11 -6.04 3.03 -3.20
C THR A 11 -7.24 2.58 -4.04
N VAL A 12 -7.05 2.40 -5.36
CA VAL A 12 -8.10 1.92 -6.26
C VAL A 12 -8.58 0.52 -5.88
N LEU A 13 -7.69 -0.38 -5.46
CA LEU A 13 -8.06 -1.73 -5.02
C LEU A 13 -9.00 -1.70 -3.80
N ILE A 14 -8.72 -0.83 -2.83
CA ILE A 14 -9.52 -0.69 -1.61
C ILE A 14 -10.89 -0.11 -1.93
N VAL A 15 -10.95 0.92 -2.78
CA VAL A 15 -12.22 1.57 -3.17
C VAL A 15 -13.11 0.60 -3.95
N ILE A 16 -12.54 -0.14 -4.91
CA ILE A 16 -13.29 -1.14 -5.70
C ILE A 16 -13.74 -2.30 -4.81
N GLY A 17 -12.84 -2.84 -3.96
CA GLY A 17 -13.17 -3.92 -3.03
C GLY A 17 -14.28 -3.52 -2.05
N GLY A 18 -14.21 -2.32 -1.48
CA GLY A 18 -15.23 -1.75 -0.61
C GLY A 18 -16.58 -1.57 -1.31
N GLY A 19 -16.58 -1.04 -2.52
CA GLY A 19 -17.79 -0.88 -3.33
C GLY A 19 -18.48 -2.20 -3.64
N ILE A 20 -17.72 -3.24 -3.99
CA ILE A 20 -18.23 -4.60 -4.20
C ILE A 20 -18.81 -5.18 -2.90
N LEU A 21 -18.18 -4.92 -1.76
CA LEU A 21 -18.64 -5.42 -0.46
C LEU A 21 -19.97 -4.76 -0.03
N ILE A 22 -20.11 -3.44 -0.25
CA ILE A 22 -21.36 -2.71 -0.01
C ILE A 22 -22.44 -3.21 -0.96
N TYR A 23 -22.13 -3.38 -2.25
CA TYR A 23 -23.06 -3.88 -3.26
C TYR A 23 -23.57 -5.30 -2.94
N THR A 24 -22.68 -6.18 -2.47
CA THR A 24 -23.02 -7.57 -2.12
C THR A 24 -23.82 -7.69 -0.82
N ILE A 25 -23.66 -6.77 0.13
CA ILE A 25 -24.46 -6.72 1.35
C ILE A 25 -25.84 -6.09 1.09
N SER A 26 -25.94 -5.14 0.16
CA SER A 26 -27.18 -4.39 -0.13
C SER A 26 -28.10 -5.07 -1.15
N GLY A 27 -27.66 -6.13 -1.84
CA GLY A 27 -28.48 -6.85 -2.81
C GLY A 27 -29.40 -7.90 -2.17
N GLU A 28 -30.67 -7.96 -2.62
CA GLU A 28 -31.65 -8.97 -2.18
C GLU A 28 -31.19 -10.41 -2.46
N TYR A 29 -30.43 -10.60 -3.55
CA TYR A 29 -29.72 -11.84 -3.85
C TYR A 29 -28.33 -11.81 -3.24
N LYS A 30 -28.24 -12.14 -1.94
CA LYS A 30 -26.96 -12.32 -1.24
C LYS A 30 -26.17 -13.48 -1.84
N ASN A 31 -25.42 -13.20 -2.90
CA ASN A 31 -24.43 -14.09 -3.47
C ASN A 31 -23.28 -14.21 -2.48
N ARG A 32 -23.39 -15.16 -1.56
CA ARG A 32 -22.40 -15.40 -0.49
C ARG A 32 -20.99 -15.61 -1.06
N TYR A 33 -20.88 -16.21 -2.25
CA TYR A 33 -19.64 -16.31 -3.01
C TYR A 33 -19.01 -14.95 -3.36
N LEU A 34 -19.81 -14.00 -3.88
CA LEU A 34 -19.33 -12.64 -4.18
C LEU A 34 -18.92 -11.88 -2.92
N GLN A 35 -19.62 -12.10 -1.80
CA GLN A 35 -19.27 -11.49 -0.52
C GLN A 35 -17.91 -12.00 0.01
N ILE A 36 -17.65 -13.31 -0.08
CA ILE A 36 -16.37 -13.91 0.31
C ILE A 36 -15.25 -13.45 -0.63
N LEU A 37 -15.51 -13.39 -1.93
CA LEU A 37 -14.56 -12.88 -2.92
C LEU A 37 -14.19 -11.42 -2.64
N GLY A 38 -15.18 -10.55 -2.37
CA GLY A 38 -14.96 -9.15 -2.02
C GLY A 38 -14.14 -9.00 -0.74
N LEU A 39 -14.38 -9.84 0.27
CA LEU A 39 -13.63 -9.84 1.52
C LEU A 39 -12.17 -10.23 1.32
N VAL A 40 -11.89 -11.28 0.53
CA VAL A 40 -10.51 -11.70 0.20
C VAL A 40 -9.78 -10.60 -0.58
N VAL A 41 -10.46 -9.95 -1.53
CA VAL A 41 -9.90 -8.80 -2.29
C VAL A 41 -9.59 -7.62 -1.38
N ILE A 42 -10.48 -7.29 -0.42
CA ILE A 42 -10.20 -6.24 0.57
C ILE A 42 -9.00 -6.60 1.44
N MET A 43 -8.92 -7.83 1.93
CA MET A 43 -7.77 -8.28 2.74
C MET A 43 -6.46 -8.14 1.96
N PHE A 44 -6.44 -8.51 0.68
CA PHE A 44 -5.27 -8.35 -0.17
C PHE A 44 -4.92 -6.88 -0.45
N GLY A 45 -5.93 -6.04 -0.72
CA GLY A 45 -5.74 -4.60 -0.93
C GLY A 45 -5.22 -3.87 0.31
N LEU A 46 -5.78 -4.20 1.49
CA LEU A 46 -5.29 -3.70 2.78
C LEU A 46 -3.87 -4.15 3.06
N TYR A 47 -3.56 -5.43 2.83
CA TYR A 47 -2.22 -5.97 3.04
C TYR A 47 -1.18 -5.21 2.21
N ARG A 48 -1.45 -4.98 0.92
CA ARG A 48 -0.55 -4.22 0.05
C ARG A 48 -0.42 -2.75 0.45
N ALA A 49 -1.52 -2.12 0.87
CA ALA A 49 -1.49 -0.76 1.39
C ALA A 49 -0.63 -0.69 2.66
N THR A 50 -0.88 -1.54 3.67
CA THR A 50 -0.07 -1.60 4.90
C THR A 50 1.39 -1.87 4.61
N ASN A 51 1.71 -2.80 3.69
CA ASN A 51 3.10 -3.08 3.32
C ASN A 51 3.76 -1.86 2.68
N HIS A 52 3.07 -1.17 1.76
CA HIS A 52 3.57 0.07 1.15
C HIS A 52 3.79 1.16 2.21
N TRP A 53 2.86 1.33 3.15
CA TRP A 53 2.99 2.26 4.27
C TRP A 53 4.14 1.90 5.22
N VAL A 54 4.45 0.60 5.39
CA VAL A 54 5.60 0.12 6.16
C VAL A 54 6.91 0.39 5.41
N GLU A 55 6.96 0.08 4.12
CA GLU A 55 8.15 0.20 3.27
C GLU A 55 8.57 1.66 3.07
N THR A 56 7.60 2.59 3.00
CA THR A 56 7.90 4.04 2.91
C THR A 56 8.35 4.65 4.25
N LYS A 57 8.35 3.90 5.36
CA LYS A 57 8.85 4.37 6.66
C LYS A 57 10.32 3.99 6.91
N ASP A 58 10.86 3.05 6.15
CA ASP A 58 12.28 2.68 6.20
C ASP A 58 13.17 3.60 5.33
N ASP A 59 12.59 4.38 4.41
CA ASP A 59 13.29 5.42 3.62
C ASP A 59 13.77 6.63 4.47
N HIS A 60 13.64 6.58 5.79
CA HIS A 60 14.30 7.51 6.72
C HIS A 60 15.46 6.88 7.48
N LYS A 61 16.17 5.89 6.89
CA LYS A 61 17.38 5.34 7.51
C LYS A 61 18.65 5.29 6.67
N ASP A 62 18.64 5.54 5.36
CA ASP A 62 19.84 5.35 4.52
C ASP A 62 20.22 6.57 3.65
N GLU A 63 20.30 7.78 4.24
CA GLU A 63 20.93 8.94 3.56
C GLU A 63 22.02 9.66 4.40
N ASN A 64 22.52 9.07 5.49
CA ASN A 64 23.65 9.64 6.25
C ASN A 64 24.83 8.66 6.38
N ASP A 65 25.37 8.21 5.26
CA ASP A 65 26.80 7.88 5.22
C ASP A 65 27.38 8.34 3.88
N PRO A 66 28.24 9.36 3.94
CA PRO A 66 29.54 9.18 3.35
C PRO A 66 30.62 9.48 4.38
N ASP A 67 31.32 8.43 4.79
CA ASP A 67 32.75 8.44 5.09
C ASP A 67 33.54 9.39 4.13
N ASN A 68 34.55 10.05 4.71
CA ASN A 68 35.66 10.78 4.07
C ASN A 68 35.53 12.32 3.83
N ASN A 69 36.08 13.10 4.77
CA ASN A 69 36.92 14.31 4.62
C ASN A 69 37.33 14.71 6.06
N ASP A 70 38.52 15.16 6.45
CA ASP A 70 39.86 15.31 5.90
C ASP A 70 40.69 15.72 7.14
N LYS A 71 41.94 15.32 7.22
CA LYS A 71 42.90 15.75 8.24
C LYS A 71 43.25 17.23 7.98
N THR A 72 42.75 18.21 8.72
CA THR A 72 43.49 19.48 8.87
C THR A 72 42.99 20.38 10.02
N GLY A 73 43.88 20.71 10.97
CA GLY A 73 43.93 21.94 11.78
C GLY A 73 42.74 22.25 12.71
N GLN A 74 42.86 22.96 13.84
CA GLN A 74 43.84 23.95 14.31
C GLN A 74 43.70 23.94 15.85
N GLU A 75 44.82 23.75 16.57
CA GLU A 75 45.42 24.72 17.52
C GLU A 75 44.59 25.00 18.78
#